data_AF-A0A962I4X9-F1
#
_entry.id   AF-A0A962I4X9-F1
#
_cell.length_a   1.000
_cell.length_b   1.000
_cell.length_c   1.000
_cell.angle_alpha   90.00
_cell.angle_beta   90.00
_cell.angle_gamma   90.00
#
_symmetry.space_group_name_H-M   'P 1'
#
loop_
_entity.id
_entity.type
_entity.pdbx_description
1 polymer ?
#
loop_
_entity_poly.entity_id
_entity_poly.type
_entity_poly.pdbx_seq_one_letter_code
_entity_poly.pdbx_strand_id
1 'polypeptide(L)'
;MQLRDAGLHCYCMAALALFLIIRTLPIGELAESALLFTLCLVLLPIYLVVGRGFSRLDPWVRFPGAVMAFLGLLVQPTGCMVFSLIRSERGDRVLSPGYRKRFAATPQVHVQRRWSDWRLVFMTSLMVVAIALVLASL
;
A
#
# COMPACT_ATOMS: atom_id res chain seq x y z
N MET A 1 -1.48 6.02 13.44
CA MET A 1 -1.43 5.18 12.24
C MET A 1 -1.48 3.73 12.66
N GLN A 2 -2.44 2.96 12.14
CA GLN A 2 -2.57 1.52 12.41
C GLN A 2 -2.02 0.71 11.24
N LEU A 3 -1.53 -0.51 11.50
CA LEU A 3 -1.10 -1.42 10.43
C LEU A 3 -2.21 -1.75 9.44
N ARG A 4 -3.48 -1.69 9.86
CA ARG A 4 -4.62 -1.89 8.96
C ARG A 4 -4.70 -0.81 7.89
N ASP A 5 -4.25 0.41 8.17
CA ASP A 5 -4.24 1.51 7.20
C ASP A 5 -3.12 1.31 6.16
N ALA A 6 -2.03 0.60 6.49
CA ALA A 6 -1.05 0.17 5.49
C ALA A 6 -1.67 -0.70 4.39
N GLY A 7 -2.72 -1.47 4.71
CA GLY A 7 -3.50 -2.20 3.71
C GLY A 7 -4.19 -1.25 2.71
N LEU A 8 -4.74 -0.14 3.20
CA LEU A 8 -5.35 0.90 2.37
C LEU A 8 -4.29 1.59 1.48
N HIS A 9 -3.08 1.81 2.01
CA HIS A 9 -1.95 2.29 1.20
C HIS A 9 -1.62 1.38 0.03
N CYS A 10 -1.53 0.08 0.29
CA CYS A 10 -1.29 -0.90 -0.78
C CYS A 10 -2.41 -0.87 -1.82
N TYR A 11 -3.68 -0.72 -1.43
CA TYR A 11 -4.78 -0.58 -2.40
C TYR A 11 -4.70 0.71 -3.22
N CYS A 12 -4.32 1.84 -2.62
CA CYS A 12 -4.10 3.08 -3.37
C CYS A 12 -2.98 2.93 -4.41
N MET A 13 -1.88 2.25 -4.05
CA MET A 13 -0.79 1.96 -4.98
C MET A 13 -1.21 0.99 -6.10
N ALA A 14 -2.02 -0.02 -5.79
CA ALA A 14 -2.59 -0.91 -6.79
C ALA A 14 -3.51 -0.17 -7.76
N ALA A 15 -4.33 0.78 -7.28
CA ALA A 15 -5.19 1.61 -8.11
C ALA A 15 -4.38 2.53 -9.05
N LEU A 16 -3.27 3.09 -8.56
CA LEU A 16 -2.34 3.85 -9.39
C LEU A 16 -1.71 2.96 -10.47
N ALA A 17 -1.19 1.78 -10.10
CA ALA A 17 -0.62 0.84 -11.07
C ALA A 17 -1.65 0.46 -12.15
N LEU A 18 -2.90 0.23 -11.77
CA LEU A 18 -4.00 -0.04 -12.71
C LEU A 18 -4.25 1.16 -13.63
N PHE A 19 -4.29 2.38 -13.09
CA PHE A 19 -4.48 3.59 -13.89
C PHE A 19 -3.35 3.77 -14.91
N LEU A 20 -2.10 3.53 -14.51
CA LEU A 20 -0.94 3.59 -15.41
C LEU A 20 -0.99 2.53 -16.51
N ILE A 21 -1.43 1.31 -16.18
CA ILE A 21 -1.69 0.25 -17.17
C ILE A 21 -2.76 0.73 -18.17
N ILE A 22 -3.90 1.26 -17.70
CA ILE A 22 -4.97 1.75 -18.56
C ILE A 22 -4.48 2.88 -19.48
N ARG A 23 -3.66 3.79 -18.95
CA ARG A 23 -3.10 4.90 -19.73
C ARG A 23 -2.08 4.49 -20.78
N THR A 24 -1.38 3.39 -20.57
CA THR A 24 -0.34 2.90 -21.50
C THR A 24 -0.91 1.96 -22.57
N LEU A 25 -2.08 1.35 -22.34
CA LEU A 25 -2.80 0.53 -23.34
C LEU A 25 -3.08 1.21 -24.70
N PRO A 26 -3.48 2.51 -24.79
CA PRO A 26 -3.81 3.15 -26.07
C PRO A 26 -2.60 3.68 -26.87
N ILE A 27 -1.35 3.47 -26.42
CA ILE A 27 -0.16 4.04 -27.08
C ILE A 27 0.49 2.98 -27.96
N GLY A 28 0.47 3.17 -29.28
CA GLY A 28 1.11 2.28 -30.28
C GLY A 28 2.64 2.16 -30.17
N GLU A 29 3.26 2.87 -29.23
CA GLU A 29 4.67 2.80 -28.87
C GLU A 29 4.88 1.91 -27.64
N LEU A 30 4.53 0.63 -27.79
CA LEU A 30 4.73 -0.39 -26.76
C LEU A 30 6.21 -0.56 -26.38
N ALA A 31 7.17 -0.21 -27.25
CA ALA A 31 8.59 -0.46 -27.00
C ALA A 31 9.16 0.40 -25.86
N GLU A 32 8.83 1.69 -25.81
CA GLU A 32 9.37 2.61 -24.78
C GLU A 32 8.60 2.49 -23.45
N SER A 33 7.32 2.17 -23.52
CA SER A 33 6.44 2.01 -22.35
C SER A 33 6.40 0.57 -21.80
N ALA A 34 7.00 -0.42 -22.49
CA ALA A 34 6.97 -1.83 -22.12
C ALA A 34 7.50 -2.10 -20.71
N LEU A 35 8.58 -1.44 -20.31
CA LEU A 35 9.18 -1.66 -18.98
C LEU A 35 8.25 -1.18 -17.87
N LEU A 36 7.67 0.01 -18.02
CA LEU A 36 6.73 0.58 -17.05
C LEU A 36 5.43 -0.25 -17.00
N PHE A 37 4.91 -0.65 -18.15
CA PHE A 37 3.73 -1.52 -18.26
C PHE A 37 3.97 -2.86 -17.56
N THR A 38 5.07 -3.55 -17.87
CA THR A 38 5.45 -4.83 -17.28
C THR A 38 5.65 -4.72 -15.77
N LEU A 39 6.33 -3.67 -15.32
CA LEU A 39 6.53 -3.39 -13.89
C LEU A 39 5.19 -3.17 -13.17
N CYS A 40 4.27 -2.39 -13.74
CA CYS A 40 2.95 -2.16 -13.17
C CYS A 40 2.12 -3.47 -13.11
N LEU A 41 2.22 -4.30 -14.15
CA LEU A 41 1.50 -5.58 -14.24
C LEU A 41 1.95 -6.58 -13.17
N VAL A 42 3.25 -6.59 -12.83
CA VAL A 42 3.81 -7.41 -11.75
C VAL A 42 3.49 -6.81 -10.37
N LEU A 43 3.59 -5.50 -10.21
CA LEU A 43 3.38 -4.84 -8.92
C LEU A 43 1.92 -4.83 -8.47
N LEU A 44 0.97 -4.74 -9.40
CA LEU A 44 -0.46 -4.71 -9.09
C LEU A 44 -0.95 -5.90 -8.23
N PRO A 45 -0.74 -7.18 -8.63
CA PRO A 45 -1.14 -8.31 -7.81
C PRO A 45 -0.39 -8.37 -6.47
N ILE A 46 0.89 -7.96 -6.44
CA ILE A 46 1.68 -7.91 -5.21
C ILE A 46 1.06 -6.92 -4.22
N TYR A 47 0.74 -5.70 -4.65
CA TYR A 47 0.09 -4.71 -3.81
C TYR A 47 -1.30 -5.16 -3.33
N LEU A 48 -2.08 -5.83 -4.18
CA LEU A 48 -3.39 -6.38 -3.77
C LEU A 48 -3.24 -7.47 -2.71
N VAL A 49 -2.30 -8.41 -2.89
CA VAL A 49 -2.08 -9.54 -1.99
C VAL A 49 -1.51 -9.07 -0.65
N VAL A 50 -0.51 -8.19 -0.67
CA VAL A 50 0.07 -7.58 0.54
C VAL A 50 -0.94 -6.68 1.25
N GLY A 51 -1.71 -5.88 0.50
CA GLY A 51 -2.77 -5.02 1.04
C GLY A 51 -3.87 -5.82 1.74
N ARG A 52 -4.26 -6.96 1.17
CA ARG A 52 -5.18 -7.91 1.81
C ARG A 52 -4.62 -8.50 3.08
N GLY A 53 -3.35 -8.91 3.08
CA GLY A 53 -2.73 -9.48 4.28
C GLY A 53 -2.55 -8.44 5.40
N PHE A 54 -2.23 -7.17 5.09
CA PHE A 54 -2.24 -6.09 6.08
C PHE A 54 -3.65 -5.80 6.61
N SER A 55 -4.66 -5.85 5.74
CA SER A 55 -6.06 -5.67 6.15
C SER A 55 -6.55 -6.78 7.09
N ARG A 56 -6.00 -7.99 6.93
CA ARG A 56 -6.27 -9.17 7.76
C ARG A 56 -5.32 -9.32 8.95
N LEU A 57 -4.31 -8.47 9.04
CA LEU A 57 -3.25 -8.52 10.07
C LEU A 57 -2.55 -9.89 10.09
N ASP A 58 -2.32 -10.47 8.91
CA ASP A 58 -1.69 -11.79 8.82
C ASP A 58 -0.17 -11.69 9.05
N PRO A 59 0.45 -12.59 9.84
CA PRO A 59 1.88 -12.50 10.18
C PRO A 59 2.82 -12.54 8.97
N TRP A 60 2.41 -13.25 7.91
CA TRP A 60 3.23 -13.45 6.72
C TRP A 60 3.52 -12.14 5.97
N VAL A 61 2.68 -11.10 6.12
CA VAL A 61 2.90 -9.82 5.42
C VAL A 61 4.07 -9.01 5.95
N ARG A 62 4.65 -9.41 7.09
CA ARG A 62 5.72 -8.67 7.73
C ARG A 62 6.92 -8.48 6.81
N PHE A 63 7.39 -9.55 6.19
CA PHE A 63 8.53 -9.51 5.28
C PHE A 63 8.22 -8.82 3.95
N PRO A 64 7.23 -9.26 3.15
CA PRO A 64 6.94 -8.63 1.86
C PRO A 64 6.46 -7.19 2.00
N GLY A 65 5.72 -6.88 3.08
CA GLY A 65 5.31 -5.52 3.38
C GLY A 65 6.47 -4.61 3.79
N ALA A 66 7.47 -5.12 4.51
CA ALA A 66 8.68 -4.35 4.82
C ALA A 66 9.52 -4.07 3.56
N VAL A 67 9.66 -5.06 2.67
CA VAL A 67 10.36 -4.88 1.38
C VAL A 67 9.65 -3.84 0.52
N MET A 68 8.32 -3.95 0.39
CA MET A 68 7.50 -2.98 -0.35
C MET A 68 7.59 -1.57 0.25
N ALA A 69 7.55 -1.45 1.59
CA ALA A 69 7.66 -0.17 2.26
C ALA A 69 9.05 0.47 2.11
N PHE A 70 10.09 -0.35 2.11
CA PHE A 70 11.47 0.09 1.86
C PHE A 70 11.67 0.55 0.41
N LEU A 71 11.19 -0.22 -0.57
CA LEU A 71 11.22 0.19 -1.98
C LEU A 71 10.36 1.43 -2.23
N GLY A 72 9.18 1.48 -1.62
CA GLY A 72 8.29 2.63 -1.67
C GLY A 72 8.90 3.90 -1.07
N LEU A 73 9.91 3.79 -0.21
CA LEU A 73 10.64 4.92 0.36
C LEU A 73 11.40 5.72 -0.69
N LEU A 74 11.83 5.07 -1.77
CA LEU A 74 12.50 5.72 -2.91
C LEU A 74 11.54 6.58 -3.73
N VAL A 75 10.25 6.24 -3.71
CA VAL A 75 9.21 6.88 -4.53
C VAL A 75 8.38 7.87 -3.71
N GLN A 76 8.11 7.54 -2.44
CA GLN A 76 7.22 8.31 -1.59
C GLN A 76 7.64 8.25 -0.11
N PRO A 77 7.66 9.39 0.60
CA PRO A 77 8.02 9.44 2.02
C PRO A 77 7.07 8.64 2.93
N THR A 78 5.88 8.26 2.45
CA THR A 78 4.91 7.42 3.17
C THR A 78 5.44 6.00 3.42
N GLY A 79 6.35 5.50 2.57
CA GLY A 79 7.03 4.21 2.76
C GLY A 79 7.80 4.12 4.08
N CYS A 80 8.38 5.24 4.54
CA CYS A 80 9.08 5.33 5.81
C CYS A 80 8.16 5.10 7.02
N MET A 81 6.93 5.64 6.97
CA MET A 81 5.96 5.45 8.03
C MET A 81 5.49 4.00 8.10
N VAL A 82 5.22 3.36 6.97
CA VAL A 82 4.83 1.95 6.91
C VAL A 82 5.97 1.05 7.39
N PHE A 83 7.19 1.29 6.92
CA PHE A 83 8.37 0.51 7.30
C PHE A 83 8.66 0.58 8.80
N SER A 84 8.66 1.79 9.37
CA SER A 84 8.88 2.00 10.80
C SER A 84 7.78 1.36 11.65
N LEU A 85 6.52 1.37 11.21
CA LEU A 85 5.42 0.69 11.91
C LEU A 85 5.60 -0.83 11.93
N ILE A 86 5.99 -1.44 10.81
CA ILE A 86 6.22 -2.89 10.71
C ILE A 86 7.39 -3.33 11.60
N ARG A 87 8.45 -2.51 11.70
CA ARG A 87 9.63 -2.77 12.54
C ARG A 87 9.45 -2.39 14.01
N SER A 88 8.42 -1.62 14.35
CA SER A 88 8.18 -1.21 15.74
C SER A 88 7.60 -2.35 16.58
N GLU A 89 7.74 -2.26 17.91
CA GLU A 89 7.08 -3.18 18.84
C GLU A 89 5.56 -3.31 18.65
N ARG A 90 4.93 -2.28 18.08
CA ARG A 90 3.50 -2.31 17.73
C ARG A 90 3.26 -3.23 16.54
N GLY A 91 4.12 -3.18 15.52
CA GLY A 91 4.10 -4.10 14.39
C GLY A 91 4.25 -5.55 14.84
N ASP A 92 5.20 -5.81 15.73
CA ASP A 92 5.44 -7.14 16.33
C ASP A 92 4.22 -7.67 17.06
N ARG A 93 3.60 -6.84 17.90
CA ARG A 93 2.39 -7.23 18.63
C ARG A 93 1.21 -7.50 17.70
N VAL A 94 0.98 -6.63 16.73
CA VAL A 94 -0.19 -6.68 15.84
C VAL A 94 -0.08 -7.80 14.78
N LEU A 95 1.14 -8.09 14.30
CA LEU A 95 1.40 -9.18 13.37
C LEU A 95 1.76 -10.50 14.08
N SER A 96 1.66 -10.55 15.42
CA SER A 96 1.97 -11.77 16.17
C SER A 96 0.95 -12.89 15.87
N PRO A 97 1.40 -14.16 15.86
CA PRO A 97 0.51 -15.30 15.79
C PRO A 97 -0.56 -15.21 16.89
N GLY A 98 -1.84 -15.30 16.50
CA GLY A 98 -2.97 -15.24 17.42
C GLY A 98 -3.50 -13.84 17.75
N TYR A 99 -2.84 -12.74 17.32
CA TYR A 99 -3.42 -11.39 17.46
C TYR A 99 -4.76 -11.30 16.74
N ARG A 100 -4.85 -11.83 15.52
CA ARG A 100 -6.10 -11.89 14.74
C ARG A 100 -7.24 -12.62 15.47
N LYS A 101 -6.94 -13.70 16.21
CA LYS A 101 -7.93 -14.44 17.00
C LYS A 101 -8.42 -13.60 18.19
N ARG A 102 -7.49 -12.94 18.90
CA ARG A 102 -7.83 -12.03 20.02
C ARG A 102 -8.66 -10.84 19.55
N PHE A 103 -8.27 -10.22 18.43
CA PHE A 103 -8.99 -9.08 17.85
C PHE A 103 -10.41 -9.47 17.42
N ALA A 104 -10.58 -10.63 16.77
CA ALA A 104 -11.89 -11.15 16.38
C ALA A 104 -12.78 -11.49 17.59
N ALA A 105 -12.19 -11.91 18.71
CA ALA A 105 -12.91 -12.21 19.95
C ALA A 105 -13.34 -10.96 20.73
N THR A 106 -12.78 -9.78 20.44
CA THR A 106 -13.11 -8.51 21.12
C THR A 106 -13.69 -7.47 20.16
N PRO A 107 -14.91 -7.67 19.62
CA PRO A 107 -15.55 -6.72 18.70
C PRO A 107 -15.97 -5.41 19.38
N GLN A 108 -15.89 -5.29 20.70
CA GLN A 108 -16.23 -4.04 21.39
C GLN A 108 -15.07 -3.03 21.36
N VAL A 109 -13.85 -3.47 21.05
CA VAL A 109 -12.63 -2.66 21.01
C VAL A 109 -12.22 -2.39 19.56
N HIS A 110 -13.19 -2.12 18.68
CA HIS A 110 -12.88 -1.58 17.36
C HIS A 110 -12.30 -0.18 17.56
N VAL A 111 -10.99 -0.06 17.43
CA VAL A 111 -10.32 1.22 17.53
C VAL A 111 -10.85 2.11 16.40
N GLN A 112 -11.56 3.18 16.77
CA GLN A 112 -11.99 4.19 15.81
C GLN A 112 -10.75 4.75 15.10
N ARG A 113 -10.80 4.78 13.75
CA ARG A 113 -9.75 5.43 12.96
C ARG A 113 -9.63 6.87 13.44
N ARG A 114 -8.45 7.23 13.94
CA ARG A 114 -8.22 8.61 14.38
C ARG A 114 -8.05 9.46 13.13
N TRP A 115 -8.47 10.72 13.19
CA TRP A 115 -8.33 11.68 12.10
C TRP A 115 -6.86 11.82 11.61
N SER A 116 -5.90 11.58 12.49
CA SER A 116 -4.47 11.55 12.15
C SER A 116 -4.05 10.39 11.24
N ASP A 117 -4.83 9.31 11.15
CA ASP A 117 -4.62 8.16 10.26
C ASP A 117 -5.00 8.48 8.80
N TRP A 118 -5.92 9.44 8.60
CA TRP A 118 -6.30 9.91 7.26
C TRP A 118 -5.18 10.67 6.57
N ARG A 119 -4.22 11.24 7.30
CA ARG A 119 -3.11 12.00 6.71
C ARG A 119 -2.34 11.17 5.70
N LEU A 120 -2.03 9.91 6.02
CA LEU A 120 -1.26 9.08 5.10
C LEU A 120 -2.09 8.78 3.84
N VAL A 121 -3.37 8.41 4.02
CA VAL A 121 -4.31 8.13 2.92
C VAL A 121 -4.44 9.35 2.02
N PHE A 122 -4.63 10.52 2.61
CA PHE A 122 -4.73 11.80 1.91
C PHE A 122 -3.43 12.14 1.16
N MET A 123 -2.26 12.00 1.79
CA MET A 123 -0.97 12.25 1.11
C MET A 123 -0.75 11.26 -0.04
N THR A 124 -1.16 10.01 0.13
CA THR A 124 -1.04 8.98 -0.91
C THR A 124 -2.00 9.25 -2.06
N SER A 125 -3.27 9.56 -1.78
CA SER A 125 -4.24 9.92 -2.81
C SER A 125 -3.85 11.21 -3.54
N LEU A 126 -3.36 12.22 -2.82
CA LEU A 126 -2.91 13.48 -3.42
C LEU A 126 -1.74 13.24 -4.38
N MET A 127 -0.76 12.42 -3.98
CA MET A 127 0.36 12.07 -4.84
C MET A 127 -0.10 11.29 -6.08
N VAL A 128 -0.98 10.30 -5.90
CA VAL A 128 -1.57 9.52 -7.01
C VAL A 128 -2.28 10.44 -8.00
N VAL A 129 -3.10 11.38 -7.50
CA VAL A 129 -3.80 12.37 -8.33
C VAL A 129 -2.81 13.31 -9.03
N ALA A 130 -1.78 13.79 -8.34
CA ALA A 130 -0.76 14.66 -8.92
C ALA A 130 0.00 13.97 -10.07
N ILE A 131 0.42 12.72 -9.87
CA ILE A 131 1.08 11.90 -10.90
C ILE A 131 0.12 11.69 -12.09
N ALA A 132 -1.13 11.33 -11.82
CA ALA A 132 -2.13 11.14 -12.87
C ALA A 132 -2.41 12.41 -13.68
N LEU A 133 -2.42 13.59 -13.04
CA LEU A 133 -2.60 14.87 -13.70
C LEU A 133 -1.39 15.26 -14.56
N VAL A 134 -0.17 15.13 -14.04
CA VAL A 134 1.06 15.42 -14.80
C VAL A 134 1.14 14.53 -16.04
N LEU A 135 0.89 13.23 -15.89
CA LEU A 135 0.84 12.28 -17.00
C LEU A 135 -0.35 12.51 -17.95
N ALA A 136 -1.38 13.23 -17.51
CA ALA A 136 -2.48 13.60 -18.38
C ALA A 136 -2.24 14.88 -19.17
N SER A 137 -1.33 15.73 -18.70
CA SER A 137 -0.91 16.96 -19.39
C SER A 137 0.28 16.79 -20.33
N LEU A 138 0.99 15.65 -20.24
CA LEU A 138 2.03 15.21 -21.17
C LEU A 138 1.39 14.48 -22.36
#